data_AF-A0A8T6W8N3-F1
#
_entry.id   AF-A0A8T6W8N3-F1
#
_cell.length_a   1.000
_cell.length_b   1.000
_cell.length_c   1.000
_cell.angle_alpha   90.00
_cell.angle_beta   90.00
_cell.angle_gamma   90.00
#
_symmetry.space_group_name_H-M   'P 1'
#
loop_
_entity.id
_entity.type
_entity.pdbx_description
1 polymer ?
#
loop_
_entity_poly.entity_id
_entity_poly.type
_entity_poly.pdbx_seq_one_letter_code
_entity_poly.pdbx_strand_id
1 'polypeptide(L)' 'VVMHNWLDHFKIKFHQLHASGHLNRRQLTDLIDYIKPKRIFPVHTENPELFRAINKNVHIAKYGRKYTI' A
#
# COMPACT_ATOMS: atom_id res chain seq x y z
N VAL A 1 5.81 9.68 18.80
CA VAL A 1 5.40 10.76 19.74
C VAL A 1 6.27 10.75 20.99
N VAL A 2 6.32 9.66 21.78
CA VAL A 2 7.21 9.57 22.96
C VAL A 2 8.69 9.74 22.62
N MET A 3 9.17 9.08 21.55
CA MET A 3 10.58 9.20 21.12
C MET A 3 10.99 10.66 20.84
N HIS A 4 10.17 11.42 20.11
CA HIS A 4 10.50 12.81 19.77
C HIS A 4 10.56 13.71 21.00
N ASN A 5 9.66 13.52 21.96
CA ASN A 5 9.67 14.29 23.21
C ASN A 5 11.00 14.16 23.97
N TRP A 6 11.60 12.97 23.98
CA TRP A 6 12.91 12.74 24.61
C TRP A 6 14.05 13.36 23.82
N LEU A 7 14.04 13.24 22.49
CA LEU A 7 15.02 13.87 21.62
C LEU A 7 15.01 15.40 21.82
N ASP A 8 13.82 16.00 21.92
CA ASP A 8 13.65 17.44 22.16
C ASP A 8 14.09 17.86 23.56
N HIS A 9 13.80 17.05 24.59
CA HIS A 9 14.23 17.30 25.97
C HIS A 9 15.76 17.37 26.08
N PHE A 10 16.46 16.45 25.41
CA PHE A 10 17.92 16.38 25.40
C PHE A 10 18.58 17.19 24.27
N LYS A 11 17.81 17.97 23.49
CA LYS A 11 18.31 18.79 22.37
C LYS A 11 19.05 17.99 21.29
N ILE A 12 18.63 16.74 21.07
CA ILE A 12 19.19 15.86 20.02
C ILE A 12 18.45 16.13 18.71
N LYS A 13 19.20 16.52 17.68
CA LYS A 13 18.65 16.77 16.34
C LYS A 13 18.34 15.45 15.62
N PHE A 14 17.09 15.25 15.21
CA PHE A 14 16.65 14.05 14.51
C PHE A 14 16.53 14.27 13.00
N HIS A 15 17.03 13.31 12.22
CA HIS A 15 16.90 13.26 10.77
C HIS A 15 16.36 11.90 10.35
N GLN A 16 15.16 11.88 9.76
CA GLN A 16 14.60 10.66 9.20
C GLN A 16 14.97 10.54 7.73
N LEU A 17 15.70 9.48 7.40
CA LEU A 17 15.98 9.07 6.02
C LEU A 17 15.27 7.73 5.79
N HIS A 18 14.38 7.67 4.82
CA HIS A 18 13.60 6.48 4.52
C HIS A 18 13.43 6.33 3.01
N ALA A 19 13.61 5.12 2.51
CA ALA A 19 13.25 4.71 1.17
C ALA A 19 12.24 3.58 1.28
N SER A 20 11.06 3.76 0.65
CA SER A 20 10.02 2.74 0.62
C SER A 20 10.48 1.52 -0.18
N GLY A 21 10.26 0.32 0.34
CA GLY A 21 10.41 -0.93 -0.41
C GLY A 21 9.22 -1.26 -1.32
N HIS A 22 8.14 -0.47 -1.25
CA HIS A 22 6.90 -0.69 -2.00
C HIS A 22 6.65 0.41 -3.04
N LEU A 23 5.96 0.03 -4.11
CA LEU A 23 5.43 0.97 -5.10
C LEU A 23 4.47 1.95 -4.44
N ASN A 24 4.61 3.22 -4.80
CA ASN A 24 3.63 4.23 -4.43
C ASN A 24 2.36 4.09 -5.29
N ARG A 25 1.31 4.85 -4.94
CA ARG A 25 0.02 4.83 -5.63
C ARG A 25 0.14 5.00 -7.14
N ARG A 26 0.91 5.99 -7.61
CA ARG A 26 1.05 6.28 -9.04
C ARG A 26 1.73 5.13 -9.78
N GLN A 27 2.86 4.65 -9.24
CA GLN A 27 3.56 3.51 -9.83
C GLN A 27 2.67 2.27 -9.90
N LEU A 28 1.84 2.05 -8.88
CA LEU A 28 0.89 0.95 -8.86
C LEU A 28 -0.24 1.11 -9.87
N THR A 29 -0.82 2.31 -10.03
CA THR A 29 -1.85 2.56 -11.05
C THR A 29 -1.29 2.41 -12.45
N ASP A 30 -0.08 2.93 -12.69
CA ASP A 30 0.61 2.84 -13.98
C ASP A 30 0.91 1.37 -14.33
N LEU A 31 1.32 0.57 -13.35
CA LEU A 31 1.53 -0.87 -13.52
C LEU A 31 0.23 -1.61 -13.88
N ILE A 32 -0.89 -1.30 -13.21
CA ILE A 32 -2.19 -1.91 -13.49
C ILE A 32 -2.66 -1.55 -14.90
N ASP A 33 -2.51 -0.29 -15.31
CA ASP A 33 -2.88 0.17 -16.65
C ASP A 33 -1.99 -0.45 -17.75
N TYR A 34 -0.69 -0.61 -17.47
CA TYR A 34 0.24 -1.28 -18.37
C TYR A 34 -0.10 -2.75 -18.57
N ILE A 35 -0.35 -3.50 -17.48
CA ILE A 35 -0.64 -4.94 -17.53
C ILE A 35 -2.04 -5.23 -18.11
N LYS A 36 -3.02 -4.34 -17.88
CA LYS A 36 -4.44 -4.55 -18.21
C LYS A 36 -5.00 -5.89 -17.72
N PRO A 37 -4.91 -6.19 -16.41
CA PRO A 37 -5.32 -7.47 -15.88
C PRO A 37 -6.83 -7.71 -16.02
N LYS A 38 -7.20 -8.96 -16.35
CA LYS A 38 -8.62 -9.37 -16.42
C LYS A 38 -9.30 -9.39 -15.05
N ARG A 39 -8.54 -9.67 -13.97
CA ARG A 39 -8.99 -9.69 -12.58
C ARG A 39 -7.86 -9.22 -11.67
N ILE A 40 -8.18 -8.45 -10.64
CA ILE A 40 -7.22 -7.93 -9.65
C ILE A 40 -7.64 -8.40 -8.26
N PHE A 41 -6.70 -8.94 -7.49
CA PHE A 41 -6.90 -9.32 -6.10
C PHE A 41 -5.92 -8.55 -5.23
N PRO A 42 -6.33 -7.42 -4.62
CA PRO A 42 -5.47 -6.69 -3.69
C PRO A 42 -5.20 -7.55 -2.45
N VAL A 43 -3.92 -7.77 -2.15
CA VAL A 43 -3.45 -8.48 -0.95
C VAL A 43 -2.40 -7.63 -0.24
N HIS A 44 -2.11 -7.93 1.02
CA HIS A 44 -1.13 -7.21 1.83
C HIS A 44 -1.40 -5.69 1.92
N THR A 45 -2.67 -5.32 2.05
CA THR A 45 -3.13 -3.95 2.29
C THR A 45 -4.31 -3.97 3.24
N GLU A 46 -4.36 -3.01 4.15
CA GLU A 46 -5.51 -2.80 5.05
C GLU A 46 -6.70 -2.17 4.33
N ASN A 47 -6.47 -1.57 3.15
CA ASN A 47 -7.47 -0.80 2.40
C ASN A 47 -7.67 -1.35 0.97
N PRO A 48 -8.07 -2.62 0.81
CA PRO A 48 -8.21 -3.25 -0.51
C PRO A 48 -9.31 -2.57 -1.36
N GLU A 49 -10.29 -1.94 -0.71
CA GLU A 49 -11.39 -1.23 -1.36
C GLU A 49 -10.95 -0.03 -2.22
N LEU A 50 -9.81 0.59 -1.88
CA LEU A 50 -9.27 1.72 -2.65
C LEU A 50 -8.92 1.33 -4.10
N PHE A 51 -8.67 0.04 -4.36
CA PHE A 51 -8.38 -0.45 -5.71
C PHE A 51 -9.58 -0.37 -6.64
N ARG A 52 -10.81 -0.38 -6.11
CA ARG A 52 -12.04 -0.23 -6.93
C ARG A 52 -12.15 1.14 -7.59
N ALA A 53 -11.55 2.17 -6.98
CA ALA A 53 -11.45 3.50 -7.58
C ALA A 53 -10.47 3.54 -8.76
N ILE A 54 -9.54 2.57 -8.85
CA ILE A 54 -8.53 2.47 -9.89
C ILE A 54 -9.02 1.59 -11.04
N ASN A 55 -9.65 0.45 -10.74
CA ASN A 55 -10.09 -0.51 -11.75
C ASN A 55 -11.38 -1.23 -11.30
N LYS A 56 -12.30 -1.45 -12.23
CA LYS A 56 -13.59 -2.11 -11.96
C LYS A 56 -13.46 -3.62 -11.75
N ASN A 57 -12.40 -4.26 -12.27
CA ASN A 57 -12.18 -5.72 -12.22
C ASN A 57 -11.52 -6.18 -10.90
N VAL A 58 -11.83 -5.51 -9.79
CA VAL A 58 -11.21 -5.75 -8.48
C VAL A 58 -12.08 -6.69 -7.64
N HIS A 59 -11.44 -7.75 -7.15
CA HIS A 59 -12.01 -8.74 -6.26
C HIS A 59 -11.37 -8.63 -4.89
N ILE A 60 -12.18 -8.33 -3.87
CA ILE A 60 -11.72 -8.29 -2.48
C ILE A 60 -11.55 -9.72 -1.98
N ALA A 61 -10.31 -10.09 -1.69
CA ALA A 61 -9.96 -11.42 -1.22
C ALA A 61 -10.50 -11.65 0.20
N LYS A 62 -11.10 -12.82 0.44
CA LYS A 62 -11.50 -13.29 1.77
C LYS A 62 -10.53 -14.37 2.24
N TYR A 63 -10.08 -14.25 3.49
CA TYR A 63 -9.18 -15.24 4.09
C TYR A 63 -9.77 -16.65 4.02
N GLY A 64 -8.95 -17.64 3.66
CA GLY A 64 -9.35 -19.04 3.52
C GLY A 64 -10.24 -19.36 2.31
N ARG A 65 -10.66 -18.37 1.51
CA ARG A 65 -11.47 -18.61 0.31
C ARG A 65 -10.60 -19.02 -0.88
N LYS A 66 -10.96 -20.12 -1.53
CA LYS A 66 -10.39 -20.51 -2.83
C LYS A 66 -11.09 -19.77 -3.96
N TYR A 67 -10.31 -19.28 -4.92
CA TYR A 67 -10.80 -18.63 -6.12
C TYR A 67 -10.36 -19.45 -7.35
N THR A 68 -11.30 -19.74 -8.24
CA THR A 68 -11.02 -20.40 -9.53
C THR A 68 -10.89 -19.33 -10.60
N ILE A 69 -9.90 -19.47 -11.47
CA ILE A 69 -9.56 -18.48 -12.49
C ILE A 69 -10.36 -18.76 -13.76
#